data_AF-A0A928LYJ0-F1
#
_entry.id   AF-A0A928LYJ0-F1
#
_cell.length_a   1.000
_cell.length_b   1.000
_cell.length_c   1.000
_cell.angle_alpha   90.00
_cell.angle_beta   90.00
_cell.angle_gamma   90.00
#
_symmetry.space_group_name_H-M   'P 1'
#
loop_
_entity.id
_entity.type
_entity.pdbx_description
1 polymer ?
#
loop_
_entity_poly.entity_id
_entity_poly.type
_entity_poly.pdbx_seq_one_letter_code
_entity_poly.pdbx_strand_id
1 'polypeptide(L)'
;MNQRMNARTADCQQDQRSEVLMEQIVKAMVEHYKMELSVKITCGKMANACSCRFNGGSVPYGYQIDDEKHYQINPDQTSVVQDLFRRFAAGVPMTELLRDLETKGVRNAKGNCYTRKALTKLLSNRIYIGEYRYTDIFIPDGVPAIVDKELFDAVAARLANPNCR
;
A
#
# COMPACT_ATOMS: atom_id res chain seq x y z
N MET A 1 -10.83 60.87 -36.52
CA MET A 1 -9.76 59.94 -36.09
C MET A 1 -10.09 59.18 -34.78
N ASN A 2 -10.95 59.70 -33.89
CA ASN A 2 -11.24 59.08 -32.58
C ASN A 2 -12.19 57.86 -32.57
N GLN A 3 -12.98 57.61 -33.62
CA GLN A 3 -13.88 56.44 -33.63
C GLN A 3 -13.18 55.10 -33.97
N ARG A 4 -12.03 55.11 -34.65
CA ARG A 4 -11.28 53.89 -35.01
C ARG A 4 -10.37 53.34 -33.89
N MET A 5 -9.97 54.17 -32.92
CA MET A 5 -9.15 53.72 -31.77
C MET A 5 -9.98 53.06 -30.64
N ASN A 6 -11.25 53.47 -30.46
CA ASN A 6 -12.14 52.85 -29.46
C ASN A 6 -12.62 51.46 -29.88
N ALA A 7 -12.78 51.18 -31.17
CA ALA A 7 -13.16 49.86 -31.66
C ALA A 7 -12.05 48.81 -31.43
N ARG A 8 -10.78 49.16 -31.66
CA ARG A 8 -9.63 48.26 -31.45
C ARG A 8 -9.35 47.94 -29.98
N THR A 9 -9.63 48.88 -29.08
CA THR A 9 -9.44 48.69 -27.62
C THR A 9 -10.56 47.84 -27.01
N ALA A 10 -11.81 47.97 -27.50
CA ALA A 10 -12.90 47.07 -27.12
C ALA A 10 -12.72 45.63 -27.65
N ASP A 11 -12.22 45.48 -28.88
CA ASP A 11 -11.93 44.17 -29.50
C ASP A 11 -10.80 43.44 -28.75
N CYS A 12 -9.74 44.16 -28.37
CA CYS A 12 -8.64 43.64 -27.53
C CYS A 12 -9.13 43.23 -26.11
N GLN A 13 -10.06 43.98 -25.52
CA GLN A 13 -10.66 43.62 -24.23
C GLN A 13 -11.65 42.44 -24.31
N GLN A 14 -12.32 42.26 -25.45
CA GLN A 14 -13.22 41.13 -25.72
C GLN A 14 -12.42 39.83 -25.96
N ASP A 15 -11.29 39.93 -26.67
CA ASP A 15 -10.38 38.81 -26.94
C ASP A 15 -9.71 38.32 -25.65
N GLN A 16 -9.25 39.24 -24.79
CA GLN A 16 -8.71 38.91 -23.46
C GLN A 16 -9.74 38.23 -22.54
N ARG A 17 -11.03 38.62 -22.61
CA ARG A 17 -12.11 37.94 -21.86
C ARG A 17 -12.40 36.54 -22.38
N SER A 18 -12.31 36.36 -23.70
CA SER A 18 -12.54 35.06 -24.36
C SER A 18 -11.40 34.08 -24.06
N GLU A 19 -10.16 34.58 -24.00
CA GLU A 19 -8.98 33.82 -23.60
C GLU A 19 -9.11 33.31 -22.15
N VAL A 20 -9.47 34.21 -21.22
CA VAL A 20 -9.70 33.82 -19.80
C VAL A 20 -10.83 32.79 -19.70
N LEU A 21 -11.93 32.95 -20.45
CA LEU A 21 -13.03 31.98 -20.45
C LEU A 21 -12.58 30.61 -21.00
N MET A 22 -11.87 30.59 -22.11
CA MET A 22 -11.33 29.33 -22.68
C MET A 22 -10.36 28.66 -21.72
N GLU A 23 -9.50 29.42 -21.03
CA GLU A 23 -8.60 28.88 -20.02
C GLU A 23 -9.38 28.20 -18.87
N GLN A 24 -10.43 28.85 -18.36
CA GLN A 24 -11.28 28.27 -17.32
C GLN A 24 -12.01 27.01 -17.81
N ILE A 25 -12.50 27.01 -19.04
CA ILE A 25 -13.14 25.82 -19.65
C ILE A 25 -12.15 24.67 -19.76
N VAL A 26 -10.95 24.91 -20.30
CA VAL A 26 -9.92 23.86 -20.43
C VAL A 26 -9.52 23.32 -19.06
N LYS A 27 -9.36 24.18 -18.05
CA LYS A 27 -9.10 23.76 -16.67
C LYS A 27 -10.24 22.89 -16.13
N ALA A 28 -11.49 23.31 -16.33
CA ALA A 28 -12.66 22.54 -15.89
C ALA A 28 -12.73 21.17 -16.56
N MET A 29 -12.43 21.08 -17.86
CA MET A 29 -12.39 19.82 -18.60
C MET A 29 -11.29 18.88 -18.10
N VAL A 30 -10.08 19.40 -17.86
CA VAL A 30 -8.97 18.63 -17.31
C VAL A 30 -9.33 18.10 -15.92
N GLU A 31 -9.94 18.93 -15.08
CA GLU A 31 -10.33 18.53 -13.74
C GLU A 31 -11.45 17.48 -13.76
N HIS A 32 -12.44 17.63 -14.63
CA HIS A 32 -13.49 16.62 -14.84
C HIS A 32 -12.88 15.26 -15.23
N TYR A 33 -11.95 15.23 -16.18
CA TYR A 33 -11.29 13.99 -16.58
C TYR A 33 -10.52 13.33 -15.43
N LYS A 34 -9.83 14.12 -14.61
CA LYS A 34 -9.14 13.60 -13.41
C LYS A 34 -10.12 12.98 -12.42
N MET A 35 -11.26 13.64 -12.17
CA MET A 35 -12.30 13.10 -11.30
C MET A 35 -12.82 11.75 -11.80
N GLU A 36 -13.19 11.66 -13.09
CA GLU A 36 -13.65 10.40 -13.68
C GLU A 36 -12.61 9.28 -13.59
N LEU A 37 -11.34 9.61 -13.88
CA LEU A 37 -10.25 8.66 -13.78
C LEU A 37 -10.03 8.20 -12.34
N SER A 38 -10.10 9.12 -11.38
CA SER A 38 -9.99 8.82 -9.95
C SER A 38 -11.06 7.83 -9.50
N VAL A 39 -12.31 8.03 -9.94
CA VAL A 39 -13.43 7.12 -9.67
C VAL A 39 -13.16 5.74 -10.27
N LYS A 40 -12.78 5.67 -11.56
CA LYS A 40 -12.48 4.39 -12.24
C LYS A 40 -11.37 3.61 -11.54
N ILE A 41 -10.28 4.27 -11.15
CA ILE A 41 -9.17 3.65 -10.41
C ILE A 41 -9.67 3.14 -9.06
N THR A 42 -10.43 3.94 -8.33
CA THR A 42 -10.96 3.57 -7.01
C THR A 42 -11.89 2.36 -7.11
N CYS A 43 -12.83 2.36 -8.05
CA CYS A 43 -13.72 1.22 -8.31
C CYS A 43 -12.94 -0.03 -8.72
N GLY A 44 -11.94 0.10 -9.60
CA GLY A 44 -11.09 -1.02 -10.01
C GLY A 44 -10.31 -1.64 -8.84
N LYS A 45 -9.77 -0.81 -7.94
CA LYS A 45 -9.10 -1.27 -6.72
C LYS A 45 -10.06 -1.95 -5.76
N MET A 46 -11.28 -1.42 -5.63
CA MET A 46 -12.32 -2.03 -4.81
C MET A 46 -12.74 -3.39 -5.36
N ALA A 47 -12.92 -3.52 -6.67
CA ALA A 47 -13.25 -4.78 -7.32
C ALA A 47 -12.16 -5.84 -7.10
N ASN A 48 -10.88 -5.47 -7.27
CA ASN A 48 -9.76 -6.36 -6.95
C ASN A 48 -9.77 -6.79 -5.48
N ALA A 49 -10.04 -5.86 -4.57
CA ALA A 49 -10.08 -6.14 -3.13
C ALA A 49 -11.21 -7.11 -2.75
N CYS A 50 -12.39 -6.99 -3.36
CA CYS A 50 -13.48 -7.94 -3.18
C CYS A 50 -13.10 -9.36 -3.62
N SER A 51 -12.20 -9.50 -4.60
CA SER A 51 -11.66 -10.78 -5.07
C SER A 51 -10.33 -11.16 -4.40
N CYS A 52 -9.91 -10.49 -3.31
CA CYS A 52 -8.63 -10.72 -2.61
C CYS A 52 -7.38 -10.59 -3.50
N ARG A 53 -7.49 -9.86 -4.61
CA ARG A 53 -6.38 -9.65 -5.55
C ARG A 53 -5.44 -8.55 -5.05
N PHE A 54 -4.19 -8.65 -5.43
CA PHE A 54 -3.15 -7.69 -5.11
C PHE A 54 -3.38 -6.37 -5.85
N ASN A 55 -3.55 -5.31 -5.08
CA ASN A 55 -3.82 -3.95 -5.58
C ASN A 55 -2.53 -3.16 -5.92
N GLY A 56 -1.36 -3.81 -5.92
CA GLY A 56 -0.07 -3.17 -6.14
C GLY A 56 0.60 -2.69 -4.85
N GLY A 57 1.87 -2.31 -4.96
CA GLY A 57 2.70 -1.88 -3.83
C GLY A 57 3.77 -2.90 -3.46
N SER A 58 4.08 -3.00 -2.16
CA SER A 58 5.07 -3.95 -1.66
C SER A 58 4.39 -5.26 -1.28
N VAL A 59 4.85 -6.37 -1.86
CA VAL A 59 4.42 -7.72 -1.46
C VAL A 59 4.98 -8.00 -0.06
N PRO A 60 4.15 -8.51 0.89
CA PRO A 60 4.64 -8.95 2.19
C PRO A 60 5.66 -10.08 2.06
N TYR A 61 6.71 -10.05 2.88
CA TYR A 61 7.75 -11.07 2.86
C TYR A 61 7.16 -12.45 3.19
N GLY A 62 7.54 -13.50 2.46
CA GLY A 62 6.89 -14.83 2.56
C GLY A 62 5.84 -15.09 1.49
N TYR A 63 5.45 -14.07 0.71
CA TYR A 63 4.51 -14.21 -0.40
C TYR A 63 5.14 -13.82 -1.73
N GLN A 64 4.59 -14.38 -2.80
CA GLN A 64 4.76 -13.95 -4.17
C GLN A 64 3.40 -13.70 -4.80
N ILE A 65 3.36 -12.94 -5.89
CA ILE A 65 2.13 -12.64 -6.61
C ILE A 65 2.19 -13.34 -7.97
N ASP A 66 1.14 -14.09 -8.30
CA ASP A 66 1.04 -14.71 -9.63
C ASP A 66 0.56 -13.72 -10.71
N ASP A 67 0.47 -14.21 -11.95
CA ASP A 67 0.04 -13.41 -13.11
C ASP A 67 -1.40 -12.89 -12.96
N GLU A 68 -2.23 -13.59 -12.19
CA GLU A 68 -3.63 -13.26 -11.91
C GLU A 68 -3.77 -12.31 -10.72
N LYS A 69 -2.66 -11.93 -10.09
CA LYS A 69 -2.57 -11.06 -8.92
C LYS A 69 -3.07 -11.70 -7.62
N HIS A 70 -3.08 -13.01 -7.50
CA HIS A 70 -3.34 -13.67 -6.21
C HIS A 70 -2.05 -13.85 -5.41
N TYR A 71 -2.20 -13.93 -4.10
CA TYR A 71 -1.11 -14.18 -3.17
C TYR A 71 -0.80 -15.67 -3.15
N GLN A 72 0.45 -16.01 -3.44
CA GLN A 72 0.98 -17.36 -3.38
C GLN A 72 2.06 -17.42 -2.29
N ILE A 73 2.14 -18.55 -1.60
CA ILE A 73 3.18 -18.79 -0.59
C ILE A 73 4.53 -18.92 -1.30
N ASN A 74 5.53 -18.16 -0.85
CA ASN A 74 6.91 -18.36 -1.29
C ASN A 74 7.60 -19.34 -0.32
N PRO A 75 7.90 -20.58 -0.74
CA PRO A 75 8.39 -21.62 0.17
C PRO A 75 9.72 -21.26 0.85
N ASP A 76 10.63 -20.59 0.13
CA ASP A 76 11.95 -20.23 0.65
C ASP A 76 11.85 -19.19 1.78
N GLN A 77 10.99 -18.19 1.59
CA GLN A 77 10.80 -17.10 2.54
C GLN A 77 9.86 -17.45 3.70
N THR A 78 8.94 -18.39 3.50
CA THR A 78 7.94 -18.80 4.48
C THR A 78 8.57 -19.35 5.75
N SER A 79 9.63 -20.16 5.60
CA SER A 79 10.38 -20.71 6.74
C SER A 79 10.92 -19.63 7.67
N VAL A 80 11.42 -18.53 7.10
CA VAL A 80 11.97 -17.38 7.84
C VAL A 80 10.86 -16.65 8.60
N VAL A 81 9.69 -16.46 7.97
CA VAL A 81 8.54 -15.83 8.65
C VAL A 81 8.12 -16.65 9.86
N GLN A 82 7.93 -17.96 9.69
CA GLN A 82 7.55 -18.85 10.79
C GLN A 82 8.59 -18.86 11.91
N ASP A 83 9.89 -18.89 11.58
CA ASP A 83 10.98 -18.81 12.55
C ASP A 83 10.92 -17.50 13.36
N LEU A 84 10.71 -16.36 12.69
CA LEU A 84 10.59 -15.06 13.35
C LEU A 84 9.43 -15.02 14.35
N PHE A 85 8.25 -15.49 13.95
CA PHE A 85 7.08 -15.53 14.84
C PHE A 85 7.32 -16.44 16.04
N ARG A 86 7.83 -17.66 15.83
CA ARG A 86 8.13 -18.61 16.90
C ARG A 86 9.16 -18.07 17.89
N ARG A 87 10.27 -17.53 17.39
CA ARG A 87 11.36 -17.00 18.24
C ARG A 87 10.94 -15.77 19.01
N PHE A 88 10.18 -14.87 18.39
CA PHE A 88 9.65 -13.71 19.08
C PHE A 88 8.64 -14.12 20.16
N ALA A 89 7.74 -15.07 19.89
CA ALA A 89 6.86 -15.61 20.91
C ALA A 89 7.65 -16.23 22.07
N ALA A 90 8.73 -16.96 21.77
CA ALA A 90 9.52 -17.71 22.75
C ALA A 90 10.33 -16.87 23.74
N GLY A 91 10.71 -15.63 23.43
CA GLY A 91 11.63 -14.91 24.32
C GLY A 91 12.54 -13.92 23.63
N VAL A 92 12.81 -14.13 22.35
CA VAL A 92 13.97 -13.51 21.70
C VAL A 92 13.72 -12.01 21.50
N PRO A 93 14.66 -11.14 21.92
CA PRO A 93 14.52 -9.71 21.75
C PRO A 93 14.61 -9.32 20.27
N MET A 94 13.91 -8.25 19.90
CA MET A 94 13.86 -7.75 18.52
C MET A 94 15.25 -7.46 17.94
N THR A 95 16.19 -7.00 18.77
CA THR A 95 17.58 -6.71 18.36
C THR A 95 18.30 -7.94 17.84
N GLU A 96 18.11 -9.08 18.50
CA GLU A 96 18.74 -10.34 18.11
C GLU A 96 18.13 -10.89 16.83
N LEU A 97 16.79 -10.81 16.70
CA LEU A 97 16.11 -11.16 15.45
C LEU A 97 16.62 -10.33 14.26
N LEU A 98 16.83 -9.03 14.46
CA LEU A 98 17.36 -8.15 13.42
C LEU A 98 18.79 -8.52 13.02
N ARG A 99 19.66 -8.81 14.00
CA ARG A 99 21.05 -9.24 13.75
C ARG A 99 21.10 -10.55 12.97
N ASP A 100 20.21 -11.48 13.29
CA ASP A 100 20.14 -12.76 12.61
C ASP A 100 19.62 -12.62 11.18
N LEU A 101 18.63 -11.76 10.95
CA LEU A 101 18.18 -11.42 9.60
C LEU A 101 19.30 -10.80 8.77
N GLU A 102 20.11 -9.94 9.37
CA GLU A 102 21.27 -9.33 8.72
C GLU A 102 22.34 -10.37 8.37
N THR A 103 22.64 -11.28 9.31
CA THR A 103 23.64 -12.34 9.11
C THR A 103 23.19 -13.36 8.06
N LYS A 104 21.90 -13.67 8.00
CA LYS A 104 21.29 -14.51 6.95
C LYS A 104 21.15 -13.78 5.60
N GLY A 105 21.51 -12.49 5.52
CA GLY A 105 21.39 -11.69 4.29
C GLY A 105 19.94 -11.39 3.88
N VAL A 106 18.98 -11.52 4.81
CA VAL A 106 17.56 -11.33 4.52
C VAL A 106 17.27 -9.83 4.36
N ARG A 107 16.82 -9.45 3.16
CA ARG A 107 16.43 -8.09 2.82
C ARG A 107 14.91 -7.97 2.71
N ASN A 108 14.40 -6.75 2.91
CA ASN A 108 12.99 -6.47 2.63
C ASN A 108 12.72 -6.39 1.12
N ALA A 109 11.45 -6.25 0.72
CA ALA A 109 11.05 -6.16 -0.69
C ALA A 109 11.71 -5.01 -1.48
N LYS A 110 12.31 -4.02 -0.80
CA LYS A 110 13.05 -2.90 -1.41
C LYS A 110 14.57 -3.10 -1.39
N GLY A 111 15.06 -4.26 -0.96
CA GLY A 111 16.50 -4.57 -0.85
C GLY A 111 17.19 -4.02 0.41
N ASN A 112 16.47 -3.37 1.33
CA ASN A 112 17.06 -2.77 2.53
C ASN A 112 17.11 -3.74 3.71
N CYS A 113 17.99 -3.47 4.67
CA CYS A 113 17.99 -4.16 5.97
C CYS A 113 16.65 -3.98 6.70
N TYR A 114 16.29 -4.97 7.50
CA TYR A 114 15.17 -4.82 8.42
C TYR A 114 15.51 -3.82 9.52
N THR A 115 14.58 -2.90 9.79
CA THR A 115 14.62 -2.02 10.97
C THR A 115 13.63 -2.54 11.99
N ARG A 116 13.76 -2.10 13.26
CA ARG A 116 12.78 -2.42 14.32
C ARG A 116 11.34 -2.13 13.90
N LYS A 117 11.12 -0.98 13.24
CA LYS A 117 9.80 -0.58 12.72
C LYS A 117 9.30 -1.55 11.64
N ALA A 118 10.17 -1.94 10.71
CA ALA A 118 9.82 -2.88 9.65
C ALA A 118 9.48 -4.28 10.22
N LEU A 119 10.27 -4.77 11.18
CA LEU A 119 10.03 -6.07 11.80
C LEU A 119 8.77 -6.06 12.67
N THR A 120 8.51 -4.97 13.41
CA THR A 120 7.24 -4.79 14.15
C THR A 120 6.04 -4.81 13.20
N LYS A 121 6.15 -4.14 12.04
CA LYS A 121 5.11 -4.15 11.01
C LYS A 121 4.90 -5.54 10.42
N LEU A 122 5.96 -6.32 10.24
CA LEU A 122 5.88 -7.71 9.79
C LEU A 122 5.14 -8.57 10.84
N LEU A 123 5.58 -8.54 12.10
CA LEU A 123 5.01 -9.36 13.18
C LEU A 123 3.55 -9.01 13.54
N SER A 124 3.09 -7.80 13.20
CA SER A 124 1.71 -7.36 13.42
C SER A 124 0.83 -7.46 12.17
N ASN A 125 1.37 -7.92 11.04
CA ASN A 125 0.61 -7.99 9.80
C ASN A 125 -0.32 -9.20 9.79
N ARG A 126 -1.62 -8.93 9.83
CA ARG A 126 -2.67 -9.96 9.84
C ARG A 126 -2.78 -10.77 8.54
N ILE A 127 -2.09 -10.36 7.48
CA ILE A 127 -2.04 -11.19 6.27
C ILE A 127 -1.45 -12.58 6.54
N TYR A 128 -0.56 -12.71 7.54
CA TYR A 128 0.10 -13.98 7.85
C TYR A 128 -0.84 -15.02 8.47
N ILE A 129 -2.00 -14.60 8.99
CA ILE A 129 -3.09 -15.49 9.44
C ILE A 129 -4.19 -15.63 8.37
N GLY A 130 -3.92 -15.18 7.13
CA GLY A 130 -4.85 -15.31 6.00
C GLY A 130 -5.89 -14.20 5.89
N GLU A 131 -5.86 -13.18 6.75
CA GLU A 131 -6.80 -12.05 6.68
C GLU A 131 -6.41 -11.07 5.57
N TYR A 132 -7.23 -10.97 4.53
CA TYR A 132 -7.11 -9.93 3.51
C TYR A 132 -7.74 -8.63 4.02
N ARG A 133 -6.99 -7.53 3.92
CA ARG A 133 -7.45 -6.19 4.32
C ARG A 133 -7.13 -5.15 3.27
N TYR A 134 -8.15 -4.43 2.84
CA TYR A 134 -8.01 -3.28 1.95
C TYR A 134 -9.06 -2.21 2.26
N THR A 135 -8.62 -1.06 2.78
CA THR A 135 -9.51 0.03 3.21
C THR A 135 -10.57 -0.50 4.19
N ASP A 136 -11.84 -0.55 3.78
CA ASP A 136 -12.97 -1.05 4.58
C ASP A 136 -13.31 -2.53 4.30
N ILE A 137 -12.65 -3.15 3.32
CA ILE A 137 -12.84 -4.55 2.97
C ILE A 137 -11.98 -5.41 3.89
N PHE A 138 -12.65 -6.34 4.57
CA PHE A 138 -12.05 -7.38 5.38
C PHE A 138 -12.60 -8.73 4.91
N ILE A 139 -11.71 -9.61 4.47
CA ILE A 139 -12.07 -10.96 4.03
C ILE A 139 -11.20 -11.94 4.83
N PRO A 140 -11.79 -12.70 5.78
CA PRO A 140 -11.08 -13.77 6.47
C PRO A 140 -10.74 -14.88 5.46
N ASP A 141 -9.59 -15.53 5.65
CA ASP A 141 -9.10 -16.62 4.79
C ASP A 141 -8.99 -16.25 3.29
N GLY A 142 -8.89 -14.96 2.98
CA GLY A 142 -8.77 -14.46 1.61
C GLY A 142 -7.37 -14.65 1.00
N VAL A 143 -6.37 -14.97 1.83
CA VAL A 143 -4.98 -15.18 1.44
C VAL A 143 -4.47 -16.45 2.12
N PRO A 144 -3.58 -17.25 1.50
CA PRO A 144 -2.99 -18.41 2.16
C PRO A 144 -2.29 -18.03 3.47
N ALA A 145 -2.67 -18.66 4.59
CA ALA A 145 -2.05 -18.41 5.88
C ALA A 145 -0.64 -19.05 5.97
N ILE A 146 0.29 -18.35 6.63
CA ILE A 146 1.67 -18.84 6.90
C ILE A 146 1.84 -19.20 8.39
N VAL A 147 1.09 -18.54 9.27
CA VAL A 147 1.22 -18.63 10.72
C VAL A 147 -0.15 -18.92 11.33
N ASP A 148 -0.19 -19.77 12.36
CA ASP A 148 -1.40 -20.06 13.10
C ASP A 148 -1.87 -18.85 13.92
N LYS A 149 -3.20 -18.71 14.05
CA LYS A 149 -3.81 -17.59 14.78
C LYS A 149 -3.33 -17.51 16.23
N GLU A 150 -3.17 -18.65 16.90
CA GLU A 150 -2.69 -18.73 18.29
C GLU A 150 -1.28 -18.16 18.45
N LEU A 151 -0.37 -18.50 17.52
CA LEU A 151 0.99 -17.99 17.52
C LEU A 151 1.01 -16.48 17.23
N PHE A 152 0.16 -16.02 16.30
CA PHE A 152 0.02 -14.60 16.00
C PHE A 152 -0.50 -13.81 17.21
N ASP A 153 -1.51 -14.31 17.92
CA ASP A 153 -2.10 -13.65 19.08
C ASP A 153 -1.10 -13.58 20.25
N ALA A 154 -0.28 -14.62 20.45
CA ALA A 154 0.82 -14.60 21.43
C ALA A 154 1.86 -13.51 21.11
N VAL A 155 2.24 -13.38 19.84
CA VAL A 155 3.15 -12.32 19.36
C VAL A 155 2.52 -10.93 19.56
N ALA A 156 1.24 -10.77 19.25
CA ALA A 156 0.52 -9.51 19.41
C ALA A 156 0.44 -9.08 20.89
N ALA A 157 0.13 -10.01 21.79
CA ALA A 157 0.11 -9.76 23.24
C ALA A 157 1.49 -9.30 23.74
N ARG A 158 2.56 -9.92 23.24
CA ARG A 158 3.93 -9.55 23.58
C ARG A 158 4.33 -8.18 23.03
N LEU A 159 3.94 -7.85 21.80
CA LEU A 159 4.18 -6.52 21.22
C LEU A 159 3.46 -5.40 21.98
N ALA A 160 2.31 -5.69 22.57
CA ALA A 160 1.57 -4.76 23.42
C ALA A 160 2.25 -4.53 24.78
N ASN A 161 3.11 -5.45 25.23
CA ASN A 161 3.83 -5.31 26.49
C ASN A 161 4.95 -4.23 26.37
N PRO A 162 4.92 -3.15 27.17
CA PRO A 162 5.91 -2.08 27.10
C PRO A 162 7.35 -2.53 27.38
N ASN A 163 7.55 -3.64 28.09
CA ASN A 163 8.87 -4.19 28.39
C ASN A 163 9.53 -4.90 27.20
N CYS A 164 8.81 -5.13 26.10
CA CYS A 164 9.32 -5.81 24.90
C CYS A 164 9.74 -4.84 23.77
N ARG A 165 9.68 -3.53 24.01
CA ARG A 165 9.92 -2.50 22.97
C ARG A 165 11.37 -2.34 22.53
#